data_AF-A0A659RYE2-F1
#
_entry.id   AF-A0A659RYE2-F1
#
_cell.length_a   1.000
_cell.length_b   1.000
_cell.length_c   1.000
_cell.angle_alpha   90.00
_cell.angle_beta   90.00
_cell.angle_gamma   90.00
#
_symmetry.space_group_name_H-M   'P 1'
#
loop_
_entity.id
_entity.type
_entity.pdbx_description
1 polymer ?
#
loop_
_entity_poly.entity_id
_entity_poly.type
_entity_poly.pdbx_seq_one_letter_code
_entity_poly.pdbx_strand_id
1 'polypeptide(L)' 'MRHSVSVTCCEMLVSSFYLAYAADVPGGTVLAEKQELVRHIKDEPASLDPAKAVGLPEIQVSRDLVEGLGTRKENRDII' A
#
# COMPACT_ATOMS: atom_id res chain seq x y z
N MET A 1 26.15 13.49 -29.54
CA MET A 1 25.11 12.44 -29.46
C MET A 1 25.32 11.41 -28.36
N ARG A 2 26.56 10.95 -28.07
CA ARG A 2 26.84 9.95 -27.00
C ARG A 2 26.42 10.38 -25.58
N HIS A 3 26.59 11.66 -25.22
CA HIS A 3 26.22 12.18 -23.90
C HIS A 3 24.70 12.35 -23.72
N SER A 4 23.94 12.62 -24.79
CA SER A 4 22.48 12.82 -24.70
C SER A 4 21.74 11.50 -24.46
N VAL A 5 22.22 10.39 -25.05
CA VAL A 5 21.72 9.03 -24.77
C VAL A 5 22.12 8.56 -23.37
N SER A 6 23.31 8.95 -22.89
CA SER A 6 23.75 8.63 -21.53
C SER A 6 22.94 9.37 -20.46
N VAL A 7 22.57 10.64 -20.70
CA VAL A 7 21.79 11.44 -19.74
C VAL A 7 20.33 10.96 -19.68
N THR A 8 19.73 10.65 -20.84
CA THR A 8 18.37 10.06 -20.88
C THR A 8 18.30 8.66 -20.27
N CYS A 9 19.35 7.85 -20.40
CA CYS A 9 19.46 6.57 -19.70
C CYS A 9 19.49 6.74 -18.18
N CYS A 10 20.25 7.72 -17.66
CA CYS A 10 20.28 8.02 -16.23
C CYS A 10 18.91 8.43 -15.68
N GLU A 11 18.12 9.24 -16.40
CA GLU A 11 16.77 9.63 -15.97
C GLU A 11 15.81 8.44 -15.85
N MET A 12 15.86 7.49 -16.81
CA MET A 12 15.05 6.27 -16.78
C MET A 12 15.41 5.33 -15.63
N LEU A 13 16.70 5.27 -15.27
CA LEU A 13 17.15 4.47 -14.13
C LEU A 13 16.69 5.04 -12.80
N VAL A 14 16.65 6.38 -12.65
CA VAL A 14 16.23 7.04 -11.40
C VAL A 14 14.73 6.85 -11.13
N SER A 15 13.87 6.85 -12.15
CA SER A 15 12.42 6.64 -11.97
C SER A 15 12.03 5.22 -11.57
N SER A 16 12.93 4.25 -11.72
CA SER A 16 12.69 2.85 -11.37
C SER A 16 12.87 2.55 -9.88
N PHE A 17 13.43 3.50 -9.11
CA PHE A 17 13.62 3.36 -7.66
C PHE A 17 12.42 3.92 -6.89
N TYR A 18 11.28 3.24 -6.95
CA TYR A 18 10.24 3.45 -5.95
C TYR A 18 10.65 2.72 -4.66
N LEU A 19 11.06 3.48 -3.65
CA LEU A 19 11.24 2.96 -2.30
C LEU A 19 9.86 2.67 -1.70
N ALA A 20 9.56 1.40 -1.42
CA ALA A 20 8.39 1.04 -0.65
C ALA A 20 8.56 1.55 0.79
N TYR A 21 7.63 2.38 1.28
CA TYR A 21 7.60 2.80 2.68
C TYR A 21 6.91 1.72 3.50
N ALA A 22 7.60 1.23 4.53
CA ALA A 22 7.01 0.39 5.57
C ALA A 22 6.16 1.23 6.53
N ALA A 23 5.41 0.57 7.42
CA ALA A 23 4.74 1.25 8.53
C ALA A 23 5.76 1.96 9.44
N ASP A 24 5.34 3.05 10.10
CA ASP A 24 6.16 3.74 11.09
C ASP A 24 6.35 2.84 12.33
N VAL A 25 7.55 2.27 12.47
CA VAL A 25 7.90 1.39 13.60
C VAL A 25 8.65 2.20 14.67
N PRO A 26 8.21 2.19 15.93
CA PRO A 26 8.92 2.86 17.01
C PRO A 26 10.37 2.39 17.17
N GLY A 27 11.29 3.32 17.49
CA GLY A 27 12.70 3.01 17.66
C GLY A 27 12.97 1.95 18.72
N GLY A 28 13.85 0.99 18.41
CA GLY A 28 14.18 -0.13 19.30
C GLY A 28 13.22 -1.33 19.24
N THR A 29 12.16 -1.27 18.41
CA THR A 29 11.26 -2.40 18.20
C THR A 29 11.95 -3.51 17.42
N VAL A 30 11.98 -4.72 17.98
CA VAL A 30 12.43 -5.93 17.28
C VAL A 30 11.25 -6.50 16.49
N LEU A 31 11.36 -6.52 15.16
CA LEU A 31 10.32 -7.08 14.30
C LEU A 31 10.33 -8.61 14.34
N ALA A 32 9.15 -9.21 14.24
CA ALA A 32 9.03 -10.65 14.06
C ALA A 32 9.73 -11.09 12.77
N GLU A 33 10.30 -12.30 12.80
CA GLU A 33 10.96 -12.89 11.62
C GLU A 33 10.00 -13.00 10.42
N LYS A 34 8.71 -13.26 10.70
CA LYS A 34 7.64 -13.30 9.70
C LYS A 34 6.59 -12.24 9.98
N GLN A 35 6.24 -11.46 8.96
CA GLN A 35 5.23 -10.41 9.02
C GLN A 35 3.88 -10.93 8.49
N GLU A 36 3.29 -11.88 9.22
CA GLU A 36 2.01 -12.51 8.87
C GLU A 36 0.93 -12.12 9.88
N LEU A 37 -0.28 -11.84 9.38
CA LEU A 37 -1.42 -11.45 10.21
C LEU A 37 -2.67 -12.22 9.76
N VAL A 38 -3.39 -12.80 10.74
CA VAL A 38 -4.69 -13.44 10.52
C VAL A 38 -5.78 -12.59 11.16
N ARG A 39 -6.77 -12.19 10.36
CA ARG A 39 -7.88 -11.31 10.79
C ARG A 39 -9.23 -11.99 10.58
N HIS A 40 -10.10 -11.93 11.58
CA HIS A 40 -11.51 -12.30 11.44
C HIS A 40 -12.30 -11.14 10.82
N ILE A 41 -12.94 -11.36 9.67
CA ILE A 41 -13.66 -10.30 8.90
C ILE A 41 -15.19 -10.35 9.05
N LYS A 42 -15.66 -10.96 10.14
CA LYS A 42 -17.06 -11.24 10.50
C LYS A 42 -17.72 -12.29 9.62
N ASP A 43 -17.98 -11.94 8.36
CA ASP A 43 -18.70 -12.75 7.37
C ASP A 43 -17.94 -12.76 6.03
N GLU A 44 -18.41 -13.60 5.11
CA GLU A 44 -17.87 -13.67 3.74
C GLU A 44 -18.23 -12.41 2.94
N PRO A 45 -17.27 -11.75 2.26
CA PRO A 45 -17.55 -10.60 1.42
C PRO A 45 -18.34 -11.03 0.18
N ALA A 46 -19.44 -10.34 -0.13
CA ALA A 46 -20.28 -10.65 -1.27
C ALA A 46 -19.59 -10.34 -2.62
N SER A 47 -18.68 -9.37 -2.62
CA SER A 47 -17.92 -8.95 -3.80
C SER A 47 -16.64 -8.22 -3.39
N LEU A 48 -15.57 -8.41 -4.16
CA LEU A 48 -14.34 -7.62 -4.07
C LEU A 48 -14.30 -6.44 -5.06
N ASP A 49 -15.28 -6.35 -5.97
CA ASP A 49 -15.48 -5.16 -6.81
C ASP A 49 -15.87 -3.97 -5.90
N PRO A 50 -15.04 -2.90 -5.82
CA PRO A 50 -15.34 -1.75 -4.97
C PRO A 50 -16.67 -1.08 -5.29
N ALA A 51 -17.13 -1.13 -6.55
CA ALA A 51 -18.41 -0.54 -6.96
C ALA A 51 -19.62 -1.33 -6.46
N LYS A 52 -19.42 -2.56 -5.96
CA LYS A 52 -20.45 -3.46 -5.44
C LYS A 52 -20.30 -3.73 -3.93
N ALA A 53 -19.37 -3.06 -3.26
CA ALA A 53 -19.17 -3.20 -1.83
C ALA A 53 -20.35 -2.56 -1.07
N VAL A 54 -21.00 -3.33 -0.20
CA VAL A 54 -22.18 -2.90 0.55
C VAL A 54 -22.01 -3.00 2.08
N GLY A 55 -21.03 -3.78 2.55
CA GLY A 55 -20.84 -4.07 3.96
C GLY A 55 -19.45 -3.74 4.48
N LEU A 56 -19.29 -3.97 5.78
CA LEU A 56 -18.00 -3.86 6.47
C LEU A 56 -16.99 -4.95 6.08
N PRO A 57 -17.38 -6.22 5.84
CA PRO A 57 -16.43 -7.26 5.41
C PRO A 57 -15.69 -6.90 4.12
N GLU A 58 -16.41 -6.35 3.13
CA GLU A 58 -15.84 -5.92 1.86
C GLU A 58 -14.86 -4.75 2.08
N ILE A 59 -15.25 -3.72 2.84
CA ILE A 59 -14.38 -2.56 3.11
C ILE A 59 -13.09 -2.96 3.82
N GLN A 60 -13.14 -3.97 4.70
CA GLN A 60 -11.96 -4.45 5.42
C GLN A 60 -10.92 -5.11 4.53
N VAL A 61 -11.36 -5.78 3.46
CA VAL A 61 -10.48 -6.45 2.49
C VAL A 61 -10.08 -5.47 1.38
N SER A 62 -11.03 -4.68 0.87
CA SER A 62 -10.78 -3.74 -0.22
C SER A 62 -9.74 -2.68 0.14
N ARG A 63 -9.66 -2.22 1.41
CA ARG A 63 -8.60 -1.29 1.84
C ARG A 63 -7.18 -1.85 1.76
N ASP A 64 -7.04 -3.18 1.80
CA ASP A 64 -5.75 -3.84 1.69
C ASP A 64 -5.39 -4.11 0.21
N LEU A 65 -6.38 -4.09 -0.70
CA LEU A 65 -6.23 -4.42 -2.11
C LEU A 65 -6.21 -3.21 -3.05
N VAL A 66 -6.98 -2.17 -2.73
CA VAL A 66 -7.14 -0.98 -3.57
C VAL A 66 -7.05 0.29 -2.72
N GLU A 67 -6.51 1.34 -3.34
CA GLU A 67 -6.36 2.65 -2.71
C GLU A 67 -7.11 3.72 -3.52
N GLY A 68 -7.71 4.69 -2.82
CA GLY A 68 -8.39 5.82 -3.44
C GLY A 68 -7.44 7.00 -3.67
N LEU A 69 -7.99 8.15 -4.10
CA LEU A 69 -7.20 9.38 -4.25
C LEU A 69 -6.68 9.94 -2.92
N GLY A 70 -7.30 9.55 -1.81
CA GLY A 70 -6.77 9.79 -0.49
C GLY A 70 -7.08 8.62 0.44
N THR A 71 -6.19 8.41 1.40
CA THR A 71 -6.31 7.34 2.40
C THR A 71 -6.25 7.92 3.82
N ARG A 72 -6.43 7.07 4.83
CA ARG A 72 -6.52 7.50 6.22
C ARG A 72 -5.32 7.00 7.02
N LYS A 73 -4.65 7.92 7.72
CA LYS A 73 -3.66 7.58 8.75
C LYS A 73 -4.30 6.95 9.98
N GLU A 74 -3.46 6.39 10.85
CA GLU A 74 -3.86 5.88 12.16
C GLU A 74 -4.62 6.92 12.99
N ASN A 75 -4.15 8.17 13.00
CA ASN A 75 -4.76 9.28 13.73
C ASN A 75 -6.04 9.85 13.06
N ARG A 76 -6.51 9.22 11.98
CA ARG A 76 -7.68 9.56 11.18
C ARG A 76 -7.55 10.77 10.24
N ASP A 77 -6.36 11.33 10.09
CA ASP A 77 -6.11 12.35 9.07
C ASP A 77 -6.13 11.74 7.66
N ILE A 78 -6.54 12.54 6.68
CA ILE A 78 -6.52 12.14 5.25
C ILE A 78 -5.16 12.52 4.67
N ILE A 79 -4.56 11.59 3.92
CA ILE A 79 -3.39 11.85 3.06
C ILE A 79 -3.75 11.70 1.60
#